data_AF-A0A2I1RLE2-F1
#
_entry.id   AF-A0A2I1RLE2-F1
#
_cell.length_a   1.000
_cell.length_b   1.000
_cell.length_c   1.000
_cell.angle_alpha   90.00
_cell.angle_beta   90.00
_cell.angle_gamma   90.00
#
_symmetry.space_group_name_H-M   'P 1'
#
loop_
_entity.id
_entity.type
_entity.pdbx_description
1 polymer ?
#
loop_
_entity_poly.entity_id
_entity_poly.type
_entity_poly.pdbx_seq_one_letter_code
_entity_poly.pdbx_strand_id
1 'polypeptide(L)'
;MNATISYADVINSIAQTASQLTLAAQSAFVQNLLRQFVQNLPADWLDNELDSEKPHYQALFDIINRQTWQTDSIEQALNALDDIMFAMGESYPHSTSDAILLMLDMLGFYLSLTAMEEKSAVSDGWVILTAEGYLDYYDQLAEDSSENTDDVAHSFDDWLAHPLTQTAFNHVTHALELAKRTCQK
;
A
#
# COMPACT_ATOMS: atom_id res chain seq x y z
N MET A 1 4.59 30.94 14.01
CA MET A 1 4.51 30.36 12.66
C MET A 1 4.55 28.87 12.85
N ASN A 2 3.45 28.15 12.56
CA ASN A 2 3.54 26.70 12.44
C ASN A 2 4.30 26.43 11.16
N ALA A 3 5.38 25.65 11.21
CA ALA A 3 6.05 25.22 9.99
C ALA A 3 5.04 24.40 9.17
N THR A 4 4.77 24.80 7.93
CA THR A 4 4.05 23.97 6.98
C THR A 4 4.93 22.76 6.69
N ILE A 5 4.43 21.56 6.95
CA ILE A 5 5.12 20.30 6.63
C ILE A 5 5.09 20.14 5.11
N SER A 6 6.24 19.92 4.47
CA SER A 6 6.30 19.62 3.02
C SER A 6 6.23 18.13 2.74
N TYR A 7 5.92 17.74 1.50
CA TYR A 7 5.90 16.32 1.10
C TYR A 7 7.28 15.68 1.25
N ALA A 8 8.33 16.46 0.97
CA ALA A 8 9.71 16.04 1.21
C ALA A 8 10.00 15.77 2.70
N ASP A 9 9.45 16.58 3.61
CA ASP A 9 9.58 16.35 5.05
C ASP A 9 8.88 15.05 5.48
N VAL A 10 7.72 14.74 4.89
CA VAL A 10 6.99 13.49 5.10
C VAL A 10 7.83 12.29 4.67
N ILE A 11 8.32 12.26 3.42
CA ILE A 11 9.14 11.16 2.91
C ILE A 11 10.44 11.01 3.69
N ASN A 12 11.10 12.11 4.05
CA ASN A 12 12.30 12.06 4.89
C ASN A 12 12.01 11.47 6.28
N SER A 13 10.86 11.81 6.88
CA SER A 13 10.43 11.25 8.18
C SER A 13 10.15 9.75 8.09
N ILE A 14 9.51 9.31 7.01
CA ILE A 14 9.25 7.89 6.71
C ILE A 14 10.59 7.14 6.59
N ALA A 15 11.51 7.64 5.76
CA ALA A 15 12.82 7.02 5.54
C ALA A 15 13.64 6.96 6.84
N GLN A 16 13.65 8.05 7.63
CA GLN A 16 14.31 8.06 8.93
C GLN A 16 13.70 7.02 9.87
N THR A 17 12.37 6.88 9.89
CA THR A 17 11.70 5.90 10.75
C THR A 17 11.96 4.48 10.29
N ALA A 18 11.86 4.19 8.99
CA ALA A 18 12.16 2.89 8.39
C ALA A 18 13.54 2.37 8.80
N SER A 19 14.56 3.24 8.76
CA SER A 19 15.94 2.90 9.14
C SER A 19 16.10 2.45 10.60
N GLN A 20 15.17 2.85 11.48
CA GLN A 20 15.15 2.52 12.91
C GLN A 20 14.34 1.25 13.23
N LEU A 21 13.57 0.74 12.28
CA LEU A 21 12.74 -0.45 12.48
C LEU A 21 13.59 -1.73 12.40
N THR A 22 13.25 -2.74 13.18
CA THR A 22 13.74 -4.11 12.94
C THR A 22 13.01 -4.70 11.74
N LEU A 23 13.57 -5.74 11.09
CA LEU A 23 12.90 -6.40 9.95
C LEU A 23 11.48 -6.89 10.29
N ALA A 24 11.29 -7.41 11.50
CA ALA A 24 9.96 -7.80 12.00
C ALA A 24 9.00 -6.61 12.12
N ALA A 25 9.49 -5.46 12.59
CA ALA A 25 8.69 -4.24 12.68
C ALA A 25 8.39 -3.64 11.28
N GLN A 26 9.29 -3.77 10.32
CA GLN A 26 9.06 -3.41 8.92
C GLN A 26 7.94 -4.27 8.32
N SER A 27 7.98 -5.58 8.53
CA SER A 27 6.92 -6.49 8.11
C SER A 27 5.58 -6.14 8.76
N ALA A 28 5.57 -5.86 10.06
CA ALA A 28 4.37 -5.45 10.78
C ALA A 28 3.81 -4.11 10.30
N PHE A 29 4.67 -3.16 9.90
CA PHE A 29 4.24 -1.90 9.28
C PHE A 29 3.44 -2.18 8.00
N VAL A 30 3.99 -2.95 7.07
CA VAL A 30 3.32 -3.28 5.80
C VAL A 30 2.00 -4.00 6.05
N GLN A 31 1.98 -5.01 6.93
CA GLN A 31 0.76 -5.74 7.29
C GLN A 31 -0.35 -4.82 7.84
N ASN A 32 0.00 -3.89 8.71
CA ASN A 32 -0.97 -2.98 9.33
C ASN A 32 -1.49 -1.96 8.31
N LEU A 33 -0.62 -1.41 7.47
CA LEU A 33 -1.04 -0.46 6.45
C LEU A 33 -1.91 -1.15 5.39
N LEU A 34 -1.53 -2.35 4.97
CA LEU A 34 -2.31 -3.15 4.01
C LEU A 34 -3.67 -3.55 4.58
N ARG A 35 -3.74 -3.88 5.87
CA ARG A 35 -5.03 -4.10 6.55
C ARG A 35 -5.90 -2.84 6.55
N GLN A 36 -5.31 -1.70 6.93
CA GLN A 36 -6.01 -0.42 6.91
C GLN A 36 -6.52 -0.10 5.50
N PHE A 37 -5.72 -0.35 4.47
CA PHE A 37 -6.09 -0.18 3.08
C PHE A 37 -7.31 -1.02 2.70
N VAL A 38 -7.20 -2.33 2.89
CA VAL A 38 -8.24 -3.31 2.52
C VAL A 38 -9.56 -3.06 3.25
N GLN A 39 -9.52 -2.60 4.50
CA GLN A 39 -10.72 -2.26 5.27
C GLN A 39 -11.43 -0.98 4.79
N ASN A 40 -10.76 -0.14 4.01
CA ASN A 40 -11.29 1.10 3.45
C ASN A 40 -11.57 1.01 1.94
N LEU A 41 -11.41 -0.17 1.32
CA LEU A 41 -11.78 -0.36 -0.09
C LEU A 41 -13.28 -0.10 -0.30
N PRO A 42 -13.66 0.50 -1.45
CA PRO A 42 -15.07 0.71 -1.77
C PRO A 42 -15.76 -0.64 -2.02
N ALA A 43 -17.09 -0.71 -1.91
CA ALA A 43 -17.82 -1.99 -1.97
C ALA A 43 -17.77 -2.66 -3.36
N ASP A 44 -17.51 -1.89 -4.40
CA ASP A 44 -17.42 -2.25 -5.81
C ASP A 44 -15.99 -2.49 -6.30
N TRP A 45 -15.01 -2.61 -5.38
CA TRP A 45 -13.59 -2.75 -5.70
C TRP A 45 -13.21 -3.93 -6.62
N LEU A 46 -14.11 -4.90 -6.82
CA LEU A 46 -13.94 -6.04 -7.71
C LEU A 46 -14.75 -5.96 -9.01
N ASP A 47 -15.63 -4.97 -9.18
CA ASP A 47 -16.67 -5.02 -10.22
C ASP A 47 -16.10 -5.05 -11.64
N ASN A 48 -14.94 -4.41 -11.85
CA ASN A 48 -14.26 -4.29 -13.14
C ASN A 48 -13.28 -5.44 -13.44
N GLU A 49 -13.04 -6.33 -12.48
CA GLU A 49 -12.06 -7.42 -12.63
C GLU A 49 -12.65 -8.62 -13.39
N LEU A 50 -11.77 -9.47 -13.92
CA LEU A 50 -12.22 -10.69 -14.59
C LEU A 50 -12.86 -11.65 -13.58
N ASP A 51 -13.96 -12.30 -13.99
CA ASP A 51 -14.63 -13.29 -13.15
C ASP A 51 -13.71 -14.44 -12.71
N SER A 52 -12.69 -14.77 -13.52
CA SER A 52 -11.66 -15.75 -13.19
C SER A 52 -10.71 -15.28 -12.08
N GLU A 53 -10.50 -13.98 -11.91
CA GLU A 53 -9.53 -13.40 -10.96
C GLU A 53 -10.15 -13.08 -9.60
N LYS A 54 -11.44 -12.69 -9.60
CA LYS A 54 -12.19 -12.31 -8.39
C LYS A 54 -11.99 -13.27 -7.21
N PRO A 55 -12.03 -14.61 -7.38
CA PRO A 55 -11.82 -15.53 -6.26
C PRO A 55 -10.42 -15.41 -5.63
N HIS A 56 -9.40 -15.10 -6.43
CA HIS A 56 -8.02 -14.97 -5.98
C HIS A 56 -7.77 -13.64 -5.27
N TYR A 57 -8.32 -12.54 -5.79
CA TYR A 57 -8.33 -11.26 -5.08
C TYR A 57 -9.11 -11.35 -3.76
N GLN A 58 -10.26 -12.01 -3.74
CA GLN A 58 -11.03 -12.22 -2.51
C GLN A 58 -10.27 -13.08 -1.50
N ALA A 59 -9.50 -14.07 -1.94
CA ALA A 59 -8.66 -14.87 -1.05
C ALA A 59 -7.56 -14.02 -0.37
N LEU A 60 -6.90 -13.14 -1.14
CA LEU A 60 -5.93 -12.19 -0.62
C LEU A 60 -6.56 -11.20 0.37
N PHE A 61 -7.72 -10.63 0.00
CA PHE A 61 -8.52 -9.76 0.87
C PHE A 61 -8.81 -10.44 2.21
N ASP A 62 -9.26 -11.69 2.18
CA ASP A 62 -9.62 -12.46 3.36
C ASP A 62 -8.38 -12.74 4.25
N ILE A 63 -7.24 -13.06 3.65
CA ILE A 63 -5.96 -13.24 4.37
C ILE A 63 -5.58 -11.96 5.12
N ILE A 64 -5.64 -10.82 4.44
CA ILE A 64 -5.28 -9.51 5.00
C ILE A 64 -6.24 -9.13 6.13
N ASN A 65 -7.55 -9.19 5.87
CA ASN A 65 -8.58 -8.73 6.81
C ASN A 65 -8.68 -9.63 8.05
N ARG A 66 -8.55 -10.95 7.88
CA ARG A 66 -8.52 -11.91 9.00
C ARG A 66 -7.14 -12.05 9.64
N GLN A 67 -6.13 -11.38 9.07
CA GLN A 67 -4.74 -11.38 9.54
C GLN A 67 -4.12 -12.79 9.60
N THR A 68 -4.49 -13.67 8.66
CA THR A 68 -3.97 -15.04 8.56
C THR A 68 -2.76 -15.09 7.65
N TRP A 69 -1.75 -14.28 7.94
CA TRP A 69 -0.53 -14.03 7.14
C TRP A 69 0.34 -15.29 6.92
N GLN A 70 -0.13 -16.18 6.06
CA GLN A 70 0.59 -17.38 5.62
C GLN A 70 1.17 -17.10 4.24
N THR A 71 2.50 -17.05 4.14
CA THR A 71 3.24 -16.73 2.90
C THR A 71 2.81 -17.65 1.75
N ASP A 72 2.77 -18.96 2.00
CA ASP A 72 2.41 -19.96 0.98
C ASP A 72 1.00 -19.71 0.40
N SER A 73 0.06 -19.31 1.24
CA SER A 73 -1.33 -19.01 0.83
C SER A 73 -1.42 -17.73 0.00
N ILE A 74 -0.60 -16.72 0.34
CA ILE A 74 -0.51 -15.48 -0.42
C ILE A 74 0.13 -15.77 -1.78
N GLU A 75 1.29 -16.43 -1.80
CA GLU A 75 2.00 -16.82 -3.02
C GLU A 75 1.13 -17.69 -3.94
N GLN A 76 0.36 -18.64 -3.38
CA GLN A 76 -0.57 -19.44 -4.16
C GLN A 76 -1.64 -18.59 -4.86
N ALA A 77 -2.20 -17.60 -4.17
CA ALA A 77 -3.21 -16.72 -4.76
C ALA A 77 -2.59 -15.78 -5.81
N LEU A 78 -1.38 -15.26 -5.58
CA LEU A 78 -0.66 -14.43 -6.55
C LEU A 78 -0.27 -15.23 -7.80
N ASN A 79 0.28 -16.43 -7.65
CA ASN A 79 0.63 -17.30 -8.78
C ASN A 79 -0.59 -17.67 -9.62
N ALA A 80 -1.77 -17.84 -8.99
CA ALA A 80 -2.99 -18.13 -9.73
C ALA A 80 -3.46 -16.93 -10.58
N LEU A 81 -3.23 -15.70 -10.12
CA LEU A 81 -3.47 -14.50 -10.93
C LEU A 81 -2.48 -14.42 -12.10
N ASP A 82 -1.20 -14.69 -11.85
CA ASP A 82 -0.18 -14.74 -12.91
C ASP A 82 -0.49 -15.81 -13.95
N ASP A 83 -0.96 -16.99 -13.53
CA ASP A 83 -1.37 -18.09 -14.43
C ASP A 83 -2.53 -17.66 -15.34
N ILE A 84 -3.51 -16.91 -14.82
CA ILE A 84 -4.63 -16.36 -15.62
C ILE A 84 -4.10 -15.36 -16.65
N MET A 85 -3.30 -14.39 -16.21
CA MET A 85 -2.71 -13.37 -17.08
C MET A 85 -1.86 -14.03 -18.18
N PHE A 86 -1.01 -14.98 -17.82
CA PHE A 86 -0.17 -15.72 -18.76
C PHE A 86 -0.98 -16.55 -19.75
N ALA A 87 -2.05 -17.22 -19.30
CA ALA A 87 -2.91 -18.01 -20.17
C ALA A 87 -3.67 -17.14 -21.20
N MET A 88 -4.02 -15.91 -20.84
CA MET A 88 -4.67 -14.96 -21.76
C MET A 88 -3.69 -14.27 -22.70
N GLY A 89 -2.43 -14.09 -22.29
CA GLY A 89 -1.37 -13.47 -23.09
C GLY A 89 -1.77 -12.08 -23.57
N GLU A 90 -1.63 -11.83 -24.87
CA GLU A 90 -1.98 -10.53 -25.49
C GLU A 90 -3.47 -10.15 -25.37
N SER A 91 -4.34 -11.11 -25.02
CA SER A 91 -5.78 -10.85 -24.84
C SER A 91 -6.14 -10.42 -23.41
N TYR A 92 -5.16 -10.36 -22.51
CA TYR A 92 -5.38 -9.92 -21.14
C TYR A 92 -5.78 -8.44 -21.08
N PRO A 93 -6.93 -8.08 -20.47
CA PRO A 93 -7.33 -6.70 -20.33
C PRO A 93 -6.48 -6.00 -19.26
N HIS A 94 -5.82 -4.90 -19.63
CA HIS A 94 -5.11 -4.05 -18.68
C HIS A 94 -6.07 -3.09 -17.96
N SER A 95 -7.07 -3.67 -17.26
CA SER A 95 -8.14 -2.93 -16.59
C SER A 95 -8.16 -3.10 -15.07
N THR A 96 -7.16 -3.80 -14.51
CA THR A 96 -7.03 -3.97 -13.06
C THR A 96 -6.99 -2.61 -12.37
N SER A 97 -7.85 -2.42 -11.39
CA SER A 97 -7.94 -1.14 -10.67
C SER A 97 -6.67 -0.78 -9.90
N ASP A 98 -6.37 0.52 -9.78
CA ASP A 98 -5.22 1.01 -9.01
C ASP A 98 -5.26 0.54 -7.55
N ALA A 99 -6.45 0.35 -7.00
CA ALA A 99 -6.61 -0.18 -5.66
C ALA A 99 -6.09 -1.63 -5.54
N ILE A 100 -6.40 -2.47 -6.51
CA ILE A 100 -5.89 -3.85 -6.54
C ILE A 100 -4.40 -3.85 -6.82
N LEU A 101 -3.93 -3.02 -7.76
CA LEU A 101 -2.49 -2.90 -8.04
C LEU A 101 -1.69 -2.54 -6.79
N LEU A 102 -2.14 -1.53 -6.02
CA LEU A 102 -1.50 -1.17 -4.76
C LEU A 102 -1.55 -2.33 -3.73
N MET A 103 -2.68 -3.03 -3.61
CA MET A 103 -2.77 -4.20 -2.72
C MET A 103 -1.74 -5.27 -3.08
N LEU A 104 -1.57 -5.55 -4.38
CA LEU A 104 -0.61 -6.55 -4.89
C LEU A 104 0.84 -6.11 -4.66
N ASP A 105 1.17 -4.84 -4.92
CA ASP A 105 2.51 -4.29 -4.67
C ASP A 105 2.89 -4.38 -3.19
N MET A 106 1.98 -3.95 -2.30
CA MET A 106 2.20 -4.04 -0.85
C MET A 106 2.34 -5.49 -0.37
N LEU A 107 1.61 -6.44 -0.95
CA LEU A 107 1.80 -7.87 -0.71
C LEU A 107 3.17 -8.35 -1.17
N GLY A 108 3.63 -7.92 -2.35
CA GLY A 108 4.96 -8.23 -2.87
C GLY A 108 6.08 -7.70 -1.96
N PHE A 109 5.94 -6.47 -1.46
CA PHE A 109 6.86 -5.90 -0.47
C PHE A 109 6.83 -6.67 0.84
N TYR A 110 5.65 -7.07 1.33
CA TYR A 110 5.52 -7.91 2.52
C TYR A 110 6.24 -9.26 2.35
N LEU A 111 5.98 -9.98 1.26
CA LEU A 111 6.63 -11.26 0.97
C LEU A 111 8.16 -11.10 0.91
N SER A 112 8.62 -10.05 0.23
CA SER A 112 10.04 -9.71 0.13
C SER A 112 10.67 -9.48 1.51
N LEU A 113 10.00 -8.74 2.40
CA LEU A 113 10.47 -8.52 3.77
C LEU A 113 10.52 -9.84 4.57
N THR A 114 9.54 -10.71 4.42
CA THR A 114 9.50 -12.00 5.15
C THR A 114 10.51 -13.01 4.65
N ALA A 115 10.94 -12.92 3.39
CA ALA A 115 11.95 -13.78 2.81
C ALA A 115 13.39 -13.38 3.22
N MET A 116 13.57 -12.17 3.77
CA MET A 116 14.88 -11.68 4.18
C MET A 116 15.33 -12.27 5.52
N GLU A 117 16.60 -12.64 5.62
CA GLU A 117 17.21 -13.11 6.87
C GLU A 117 17.59 -11.95 7.80
N GLU A 118 18.01 -10.81 7.23
CA GLU A 118 18.48 -9.66 7.97
C GLU A 118 17.97 -8.33 7.39
N LYS A 119 17.86 -7.33 8.27
CA LYS A 119 17.51 -5.96 7.89
C LYS A 119 18.62 -5.37 7.01
N SER A 120 18.25 -4.66 5.94
CA SER A 120 19.20 -3.94 5.10
C SER A 120 18.60 -2.64 4.53
N ALA A 121 19.38 -1.93 3.72
CA ALA A 121 18.86 -0.77 2.98
C ALA A 121 17.76 -1.15 1.98
N VAL A 122 17.76 -2.41 1.50
CA VAL A 122 16.69 -2.92 0.62
C VAL A 122 15.37 -3.06 1.39
N SER A 123 15.42 -3.57 2.63
CA SER A 123 14.22 -3.69 3.46
C SER A 123 13.68 -2.31 3.89
N ASP A 124 14.56 -1.32 4.07
CA ASP A 124 14.16 0.09 4.24
C ASP A 124 13.44 0.60 3.00
N GLY A 125 13.95 0.29 1.81
CA GLY A 125 13.33 0.65 0.53
C GLY A 125 11.91 0.09 0.39
N TRP A 126 11.66 -1.15 0.78
CA TRP A 126 10.30 -1.72 0.75
C TRP A 126 9.31 -1.01 1.67
N VAL A 127 9.77 -0.55 2.84
CA VAL A 127 8.93 0.26 3.74
C VAL A 127 8.61 1.62 3.13
N ILE A 128 9.61 2.26 2.51
CA ILE A 128 9.44 3.56 1.85
C ILE A 128 8.47 3.43 0.68
N LEU A 129 8.68 2.47 -0.23
CA LEU A 129 7.81 2.23 -1.38
C LEU A 129 6.38 1.85 -0.98
N THR A 130 6.22 1.09 0.10
CA THR A 130 4.90 0.78 0.66
C THR A 130 4.17 2.06 1.10
N ALA A 131 4.89 3.00 1.74
CA ALA A 131 4.31 4.25 2.20
C ALA A 131 4.04 5.21 1.04
N GLU A 132 4.97 5.33 0.09
CA GLU A 132 4.83 6.17 -1.11
C GLU A 132 3.66 5.72 -1.96
N GLY A 133 3.59 4.45 -2.36
CA GLY A 133 2.48 3.94 -3.16
C GLY A 133 1.12 4.11 -2.48
N TYR A 134 1.08 4.00 -1.14
CA TYR A 134 -0.12 4.29 -0.38
C TYR A 134 -0.51 5.77 -0.45
N LEU A 135 0.44 6.70 -0.31
CA LEU A 135 0.17 8.13 -0.42
C LEU A 135 -0.25 8.50 -1.85
N ASP A 136 0.49 8.04 -2.86
CA ASP A 136 0.22 8.28 -4.28
C ASP A 136 -1.20 7.85 -4.67
N TYR A 137 -1.68 6.71 -4.16
CA TYR A 137 -3.06 6.27 -4.40
C TYR A 137 -4.10 7.27 -3.87
N TYR A 138 -3.90 7.82 -2.67
CA TYR A 138 -4.84 8.81 -2.12
C TYR A 138 -4.69 10.19 -2.76
N ASP A 139 -3.50 10.53 -3.25
CA ASP A 139 -3.27 11.72 -4.06
C ASP A 139 -4.04 11.60 -5.40
N GLN A 140 -3.98 10.44 -6.06
CA GLN A 140 -4.77 10.16 -7.27
C GLN A 140 -6.28 10.22 -6.99
N LEU A 141 -6.76 9.64 -5.88
CA LEU A 141 -8.17 9.75 -5.50
C LEU A 141 -8.59 11.20 -5.22
N ALA A 142 -7.68 12.02 -4.68
CA ALA A 142 -7.93 13.45 -4.49
C ALA A 142 -8.01 14.17 -5.83
N GLU A 143 -7.13 13.84 -6.77
CA GLU A 143 -7.12 14.38 -8.13
C GLU A 143 -8.38 14.05 -8.91
N ASP A 144 -8.84 12.80 -8.84
CA ASP A 144 -10.05 12.35 -9.54
C ASP A 144 -11.36 12.80 -8.85
N SER A 145 -11.27 13.44 -7.67
CA SER A 145 -12.44 13.84 -6.91
C SER A 145 -13.15 15.05 -7.55
N SER A 146 -14.49 15.06 -7.46
CA SER A 146 -15.32 16.16 -7.96
C SER A 146 -15.13 17.49 -7.20
N GLU A 147 -14.31 17.52 -6.15
CA GLU A 147 -13.94 18.75 -5.44
C GLU A 147 -12.75 19.44 -6.11
N ASN A 148 -12.05 18.76 -7.01
CA ASN A 148 -10.91 19.25 -7.76
C ASN A 148 -11.30 19.68 -9.19
N THR A 149 -12.37 20.48 -9.30
CA THR A 149 -12.93 20.93 -10.59
C THR A 149 -12.16 22.07 -11.26
N ASP A 150 -11.14 22.59 -10.59
CA ASP A 150 -10.38 23.71 -11.10
C ASP A 150 -9.20 23.16 -11.90
N ASP A 151 -9.08 23.55 -13.19
CA ASP A 151 -7.96 23.22 -14.11
C ASP A 151 -6.60 23.82 -13.65
N VAL A 152 -6.38 23.96 -12.33
CA VAL A 152 -5.20 24.55 -11.72
C VAL A 152 -4.24 23.43 -11.37
N ALA A 153 -3.00 23.53 -11.84
CA ALA A 153 -1.94 22.62 -11.41
C ALA A 153 -1.70 22.79 -9.91
N HIS A 154 -2.06 21.77 -9.13
CA HIS A 154 -1.78 21.69 -7.70
C HIS A 154 -0.31 21.30 -7.48
N SER A 155 0.37 21.99 -6.57
CA SER A 155 1.70 21.57 -6.13
C SER A 155 1.59 20.36 -5.18
N PHE A 156 2.66 19.58 -5.03
CA PHE A 156 2.71 18.47 -4.07
C PHE A 156 2.38 18.89 -2.63
N ASP A 157 2.71 20.13 -2.25
CA ASP A 157 2.39 20.66 -0.92
C ASP A 157 0.90 21.05 -0.80
N ASP A 158 0.20 21.31 -1.92
CA ASP A 158 -1.25 21.55 -1.93
C ASP A 158 -2.01 20.24 -1.71
N TRP A 159 -1.51 19.11 -2.21
CA TRP A 159 -2.10 17.78 -1.96
C TRP A 159 -2.07 17.39 -0.49
N LEU A 160 -0.99 17.72 0.24
CA LEU A 160 -0.92 17.47 1.68
C LEU A 160 -2.05 18.15 2.49
N ALA A 161 -2.62 19.23 1.96
CA ALA A 161 -3.76 19.91 2.57
C ALA A 161 -5.12 19.27 2.23
N HIS A 162 -5.18 18.40 1.21
CA HIS A 162 -6.39 17.70 0.81
C HIS A 162 -6.80 16.66 1.86
N PRO A 163 -8.09 16.55 2.24
CA PRO A 163 -8.53 15.62 3.30
C PRO A 163 -8.17 14.15 3.07
N LEU A 164 -8.18 13.69 1.81
CA LEU A 164 -7.83 12.30 1.46
C LEU A 164 -6.34 12.03 1.70
N THR A 165 -5.46 12.85 1.13
CA THR A 165 -4.00 12.78 1.34
C THR A 165 -3.63 12.95 2.82
N GLN A 166 -4.27 13.88 3.52
CA GLN A 166 -4.03 14.05 4.96
C GLN A 166 -4.42 12.81 5.76
N THR A 167 -5.53 12.16 5.40
CA THR A 167 -5.96 10.90 6.00
C THR A 167 -4.94 9.79 5.72
N ALA A 168 -4.44 9.70 4.48
CA ALA A 168 -3.43 8.72 4.10
C ALA A 168 -2.12 8.92 4.89
N PHE A 169 -1.67 10.17 5.01
CA PHE A 169 -0.51 10.52 5.83
C PHE A 169 -0.69 10.13 7.30
N ASN A 170 -1.88 10.35 7.87
CA ASN A 170 -2.18 9.92 9.22
C ASN A 170 -2.13 8.39 9.37
N HIS A 171 -2.63 7.63 8.39
CA HIS A 171 -2.54 6.17 8.39
C HIS A 171 -1.08 5.68 8.36
N VAL A 172 -0.26 6.22 7.44
CA VAL A 172 1.16 5.88 7.33
C VAL A 172 1.90 6.20 8.63
N THR A 173 1.72 7.41 9.15
CA THR A 173 2.36 7.86 10.40
C THR A 173 1.95 6.97 11.57
N HIS A 174 0.66 6.67 11.70
CA HIS A 174 0.16 5.79 12.76
C HIS A 174 0.74 4.38 12.66
N ALA A 175 0.78 3.80 11.46
CA ALA A 175 1.35 2.47 11.23
C ALA A 175 2.85 2.44 11.56
N LEU A 176 3.62 3.47 11.18
CA LEU A 176 5.04 3.60 11.52
C LEU A 176 5.26 3.73 13.02
N GLU A 177 4.44 4.51 13.72
CA GLU A 177 4.51 4.62 15.18
C GLU A 177 4.22 3.28 15.87
N LEU A 178 3.18 2.56 15.41
CA LEU A 178 2.86 1.23 15.93
C LEU A 178 4.02 0.27 15.73
N ALA A 179 4.61 0.23 14.54
CA ALA A 179 5.79 -0.58 14.24
C ALA A 179 6.97 -0.21 15.15
N LYS A 180 7.25 1.07 15.33
CA LYS A 180 8.32 1.55 16.22
C LYS A 180 8.14 1.10 17.67
N ARG A 181 6.91 1.09 18.18
CA ARG A 181 6.60 0.59 19.54
C ARG A 181 6.88 -0.90 19.70
N THR A 182 6.82 -1.68 18.62
CA THR A 182 7.19 -3.12 18.67
C THR A 182 8.69 -3.33 18.83
N CYS A 183 9.54 -2.41 18.37
CA CYS A 183 10.99 -2.48 18.57
C CYS A 183 11.44 -2.19 20.01
N GLN A 184 10.57 -1.58 20.82
CA GLN A 184 10.89 -1.10 22.18
C GLN A 184 10.44 -2.08 23.29
N LYS A 185 9.76 -3.16 22.92
CA LYS A 185 9.31 -4.22 23.82
C LYS A 185 10.26 -5.39 23.77
#